data_AF-A0A8T5H9V6-F1
#
_entry.id   AF-A0A8T5H9V6-F1
#
_cell.length_a   1.000
_cell.length_b   1.000
_cell.length_c   1.000
_cell.angle_alpha   90.00
_cell.angle_beta   90.00
_cell.angle_gamma   90.00
#
_symmetry.space_group_name_H-M   'P 1'
#
loop_
_entity.id
_entity.type
_entity.pdbx_description
1 polymer ?
#
loop_
_entity_poly.entity_id
_entity_poly.type
_entity_poly.pdbx_seq_one_letter_code
_entity_poly.pdbx_strand_id
1 'polypeptide(L)'
;MNKIIFIIIFSLIVIVPTSNAFAQFYEDPLVVLDTTQGEIVIEFFRIDAPNHSENFLLLSQTGFYDGTLFHRIIPGFMIQSGDPNTIDGDPNSWGQGGPDEKLDAEFNNIKHNRGIVSMARSSDPNSAGSQFFIVHKDSTFLDEEYTVFGRIVTESSFETLDKIAAIQTGTSDRPINPEQVKIIKATVVERSEILDILELSEPKRTGSTVTSTPEFTIFENQELDVKFTVPVGWLLQQPPKSNDDAPDVVAVGPKVDGINPYISLTIKDVKGKTIDDLIIAKNNILEQAVYQDQLEILSQQKIKENIYQTEAVGTFEVDDISLEIKFIEAMILTNEKSYTFAYSNTVDNFNNEFSKFNESLNSFEILSQQSSESKSSEEKINEQSEENGGGCLIATAAYGSELSPQVQLLREIRDNQLLNTAAGTSFMNTFNDVYYSFSPTIADMERESPLFKEAVKLGLTPMLSSLSIMQNAESESEVISLGLSVIALNIGMYLGIPAIVIIGIKSRK
;
A
#
# COMPACT_ATOMS: atom_id res chain seq x y z
N MET A 1 49.51 -17.71 -6.01
CA MET A 1 48.66 -16.83 -5.18
C MET A 1 47.25 -16.66 -5.77
N ASN A 2 46.73 -17.64 -6.54
CA ASN A 2 45.77 -17.37 -7.63
C ASN A 2 44.49 -18.21 -7.49
N LYS A 3 43.79 -18.12 -6.35
CA LYS A 3 42.41 -18.63 -6.19
C LYS A 3 41.53 -17.69 -5.37
N ILE A 4 42.06 -17.05 -4.33
CA ILE A 4 41.31 -16.11 -3.48
C ILE A 4 40.81 -14.89 -4.28
N ILE A 5 41.65 -14.31 -5.14
CA ILE A 5 41.29 -13.18 -6.02
C ILE A 5 40.09 -13.52 -6.94
N PHE A 6 40.00 -14.77 -7.41
CA PHE A 6 38.89 -15.21 -8.27
C PHE A 6 37.60 -15.49 -7.49
N ILE A 7 37.66 -15.59 -6.16
CA ILE A 7 36.49 -15.77 -5.27
C ILE A 7 35.91 -14.42 -4.88
N ILE A 8 36.75 -13.40 -4.64
CA ILE A 8 36.34 -12.02 -4.35
C ILE A 8 35.61 -11.41 -5.56
N ILE A 9 36.13 -11.65 -6.78
CA ILE A 9 35.45 -11.26 -8.03
C ILE A 9 34.07 -11.94 -8.17
N PHE A 10 33.97 -13.21 -7.80
CA PHE A 10 32.70 -13.98 -7.83
C PHE A 10 31.68 -13.51 -6.79
N SER A 11 32.04 -12.59 -5.88
CA SER A 11 31.14 -11.96 -4.91
C SER A 11 30.41 -10.73 -5.45
N LEU A 12 30.91 -10.11 -6.53
CA LEU A 12 30.27 -8.96 -7.20
C LEU A 12 29.92 -9.25 -8.67
N ILE A 13 30.43 -10.35 -9.26
CA ILE A 13 30.34 -10.62 -10.69
C ILE A 13 29.73 -12.00 -10.95
N VAL A 14 28.40 -11.99 -11.08
CA VAL A 14 27.66 -12.91 -11.97
C VAL A 14 27.14 -12.10 -13.16
N ILE A 15 28.05 -11.39 -13.84
CA ILE A 15 27.75 -10.75 -15.13
C ILE A 15 28.08 -11.76 -16.25
N VAL A 16 27.10 -12.61 -16.54
CA VAL A 16 26.76 -12.86 -17.95
C VAL A 16 26.09 -11.56 -18.41
N PRO A 17 26.39 -10.99 -19.60
CA PRO A 17 25.94 -9.63 -19.94
C PRO A 17 24.43 -9.52 -19.70
N THR A 18 24.01 -8.58 -18.86
CA THR A 18 24.41 -7.18 -19.02
C THR A 18 24.98 -6.46 -17.79
N SER A 19 25.54 -5.27 -18.04
CA SER A 19 25.92 -4.23 -17.08
C SER A 19 24.70 -3.71 -16.28
N ASN A 20 24.89 -2.59 -15.57
CA ASN A 20 23.90 -1.68 -14.95
C ASN A 20 23.74 -1.72 -13.42
N ALA A 21 23.42 -0.53 -12.85
CA ALA A 21 23.64 -0.19 -11.43
C ALA A 21 23.10 1.30 -11.02
N PHE A 22 22.72 1.65 -9.75
CA PHE A 22 22.71 2.97 -8.94
C PHE A 22 21.52 3.96 -8.91
N ALA A 23 20.69 3.98 -7.85
CA ALA A 23 20.22 5.19 -7.15
C ALA A 23 19.36 4.84 -5.92
N GLN A 24 19.63 5.50 -4.79
CA GLN A 24 18.78 6.54 -4.18
C GLN A 24 17.29 6.26 -3.96
N PHE A 25 16.87 6.36 -2.69
CA PHE A 25 15.49 6.32 -2.19
C PHE A 25 14.48 7.16 -3.00
N TYR A 26 13.22 6.74 -2.94
CA TYR A 26 12.07 7.62 -3.17
C TYR A 26 11.42 8.01 -1.84
N GLU A 27 11.07 9.28 -1.74
CA GLU A 27 9.98 9.77 -0.85
C GLU A 27 8.62 9.32 -1.44
N ASP A 28 7.54 9.46 -0.68
CA ASP A 28 6.17 9.43 -1.23
C ASP A 28 5.60 10.86 -1.22
N PRO A 29 5.83 11.65 -2.30
CA PRO A 29 5.47 13.05 -2.31
C PRO A 29 4.01 13.26 -2.74
N LEU A 30 3.31 14.06 -1.95
CA LEU A 30 1.96 14.56 -2.19
C LEU A 30 2.02 15.95 -2.86
N VAL A 31 0.91 16.39 -3.45
CA VAL A 31 0.73 17.81 -3.84
C VAL A 31 -0.34 18.46 -2.98
N VAL A 32 0.02 19.57 -2.34
CA VAL A 32 -0.93 20.51 -1.73
C VAL A 32 -1.22 21.61 -2.75
N LEU A 33 -2.50 21.79 -3.08
CA LEU A 33 -3.02 22.95 -3.76
C LEU A 33 -3.60 23.90 -2.71
N ASP A 34 -2.92 25.01 -2.43
CA ASP A 34 -3.49 26.13 -1.68
C ASP A 34 -4.50 26.85 -2.60
N THR A 35 -5.73 27.05 -2.13
CA THR A 35 -6.81 27.68 -2.94
C THR A 35 -7.56 28.73 -2.15
N THR A 36 -8.25 29.64 -2.86
CA THR A 36 -9.10 30.67 -2.23
C THR A 36 -10.34 30.14 -1.47
N GLN A 37 -10.53 28.81 -1.36
CA GLN A 37 -11.53 28.16 -0.49
C GLN A 37 -10.94 27.27 0.62
N GLY A 38 -9.61 27.12 0.67
CA GLY A 38 -8.90 26.15 1.53
C GLY A 38 -7.92 25.29 0.74
N GLU A 39 -7.25 24.37 1.43
CA GLU A 39 -6.27 23.46 0.83
C GLU A 39 -6.94 22.23 0.20
N ILE A 40 -6.28 21.64 -0.79
CA ILE A 40 -6.57 20.31 -1.34
C ILE A 40 -5.27 19.53 -1.41
N VAL A 41 -5.16 18.44 -0.64
CA VAL A 41 -4.02 17.52 -0.63
C VAL A 41 -4.34 16.33 -1.53
N ILE A 42 -3.47 16.05 -2.51
CA ILE A 42 -3.61 14.99 -3.52
C ILE A 42 -2.50 13.94 -3.32
N GLU A 43 -2.89 12.66 -3.28
CA GLU A 43 -1.96 11.52 -3.48
C GLU A 43 -2.14 10.89 -4.86
N PHE A 44 -1.11 10.18 -5.33
CA PHE A 44 -0.99 9.73 -6.71
C PHE A 44 -1.06 8.21 -6.85
N PHE A 45 -1.82 7.73 -7.82
CA PHE A 45 -1.86 6.32 -8.21
C PHE A 45 -0.78 6.04 -9.26
N ARG A 46 0.49 6.14 -8.86
CA ARG A 46 1.67 5.96 -9.74
C ARG A 46 1.70 4.60 -10.47
N ILE A 47 1.00 3.59 -9.96
CA ILE A 47 0.85 2.26 -10.58
C ILE A 47 -0.25 2.25 -11.66
N ASP A 48 -1.32 3.03 -11.48
CA ASP A 48 -2.47 3.06 -12.39
C ASP A 48 -2.36 4.13 -13.49
N ALA A 49 -1.51 5.14 -13.29
CA ALA A 49 -1.21 6.21 -14.24
C ALA A 49 0.16 6.88 -13.96
N PRO A 50 1.29 6.19 -14.20
CA PRO A 50 2.63 6.71 -13.92
C PRO A 50 2.94 8.01 -14.66
N ASN A 51 2.69 8.09 -15.98
CA ASN A 51 3.07 9.25 -16.78
C ASN A 51 2.23 10.49 -16.40
N HIS A 52 0.94 10.32 -16.11
CA HIS A 52 0.11 11.45 -15.66
C HIS A 52 0.43 11.90 -14.23
N SER A 53 0.77 10.96 -13.33
CA SER A 53 1.25 11.29 -11.97
C SER A 53 2.52 12.15 -12.04
N GLU A 54 3.49 11.73 -12.85
CA GLU A 54 4.83 12.35 -12.88
C GLU A 54 4.82 13.68 -13.63
N ASN A 55 4.03 13.80 -14.70
CA ASN A 55 3.72 15.09 -15.31
C ASN A 55 3.01 16.04 -14.32
N PHE A 56 2.03 15.58 -13.55
CA PHE A 56 1.35 16.44 -12.58
C PHE A 56 2.28 16.92 -11.47
N LEU A 57 3.16 16.03 -10.97
CA LEU A 57 4.19 16.36 -10.00
C LEU A 57 5.17 17.41 -10.56
N LEU A 58 5.67 17.22 -11.78
CA LEU A 58 6.58 18.15 -12.45
C LEU A 58 5.95 19.53 -12.70
N LEU A 59 4.69 19.56 -13.14
CA LEU A 59 3.94 20.82 -13.32
C LEU A 59 3.68 21.53 -11.97
N SER A 60 3.52 20.78 -10.88
CA SER A 60 3.42 21.34 -9.53
C SER A 60 4.77 21.89 -9.04
N GLN A 61 5.88 21.17 -9.24
CA GLN A 61 7.23 21.62 -8.87
C GLN A 61 7.68 22.86 -9.64
N THR A 62 7.26 22.99 -10.90
CA THR A 62 7.57 24.16 -11.75
C THR A 62 6.63 25.35 -11.56
N GLY A 63 5.63 25.24 -10.68
CA GLY A 63 4.66 26.30 -10.40
C GLY A 63 3.64 26.56 -11.53
N PHE A 64 3.46 25.60 -12.45
CA PHE A 64 2.56 25.75 -13.60
C PHE A 64 1.10 26.00 -13.20
N TYR A 65 0.67 25.46 -12.06
CA TYR A 65 -0.69 25.60 -11.55
C TYR A 65 -0.92 26.90 -10.75
N ASP A 66 0.13 27.65 -10.42
CA ASP A 66 0.04 28.85 -9.58
C ASP A 66 -0.79 29.94 -10.28
N GLY A 67 -1.85 30.41 -9.62
CA GLY A 67 -2.79 31.39 -10.15
C GLY A 67 -3.88 30.83 -11.08
N THR A 68 -3.83 29.53 -11.46
CA THR A 68 -4.85 28.91 -12.31
C THR A 68 -6.21 28.78 -11.61
N LEU A 69 -7.29 28.68 -12.39
CA LEU A 69 -8.67 28.71 -11.88
C LEU A 69 -9.39 27.36 -12.08
N PHE A 70 -10.31 27.02 -11.18
CA PHE A 70 -11.35 26.03 -11.44
C PHE A 70 -12.39 26.64 -12.41
N HIS A 71 -12.04 26.69 -13.69
CA HIS A 71 -12.73 27.43 -14.73
C HIS A 71 -14.09 26.84 -15.14
N ARG A 72 -14.38 25.60 -14.72
CA ARG A 72 -15.62 24.88 -14.99
C ARG A 72 -16.01 24.04 -13.77
N ILE A 73 -17.20 24.28 -13.23
CA ILE A 73 -17.70 23.72 -11.97
C ILE A 73 -19.13 23.21 -12.19
N ILE A 74 -19.36 21.92 -11.97
CA ILE A 74 -20.70 21.32 -12.08
C ILE A 74 -21.10 20.72 -10.72
N PRO A 75 -21.98 21.38 -9.95
CA PRO A 75 -22.43 20.89 -8.65
C PRO A 75 -23.07 19.50 -8.77
N GLY A 76 -22.61 18.55 -7.96
CA GLY A 76 -23.02 17.16 -8.01
C GLY A 76 -22.34 16.32 -9.10
N PHE A 77 -21.32 16.85 -9.80
CA PHE A 77 -20.50 16.11 -10.76
C PHE A 77 -19.01 16.29 -10.46
N MET A 78 -18.38 17.39 -10.90
CA MET A 78 -16.93 17.61 -10.78
C MET A 78 -16.55 19.10 -10.80
N ILE A 79 -15.30 19.39 -10.44
CA ILE A 79 -14.64 20.71 -10.60
C ILE A 79 -13.38 20.53 -11.46
N GLN A 80 -13.17 21.36 -12.49
CA GLN A 80 -12.09 21.21 -13.48
C GLN A 80 -11.16 22.44 -13.48
N SER A 81 -9.84 22.20 -13.49
CA SER A 81 -8.77 23.20 -13.44
C SER A 81 -7.56 22.78 -14.31
N GLY A 82 -6.38 23.38 -14.08
CA GLY A 82 -5.13 23.05 -14.78
C GLY A 82 -4.98 23.67 -16.18
N ASP A 83 -5.76 24.70 -16.52
CA ASP A 83 -5.65 25.43 -17.78
C ASP A 83 -4.90 26.77 -17.57
N PRO A 84 -3.70 26.97 -18.17
CA PRO A 84 -2.95 28.22 -18.03
C PRO A 84 -3.66 29.43 -18.65
N ASN A 85 -4.58 29.26 -19.60
CA ASN A 85 -5.36 30.37 -20.18
C ASN A 85 -6.24 31.08 -19.12
N THR A 86 -6.40 30.49 -17.94
CA THR A 86 -7.19 31.05 -16.83
C THR A 86 -6.46 32.13 -16.04
N ILE A 87 -5.13 32.28 -16.22
CA ILE A 87 -4.31 33.26 -15.49
C ILE A 87 -4.49 34.68 -16.07
N ASP A 88 -4.29 34.84 -17.38
CA ASP A 88 -4.35 36.14 -18.07
C ASP A 88 -5.04 36.09 -19.46
N GLY A 89 -5.48 34.92 -19.90
CA GLY A 89 -6.10 34.70 -21.22
C GLY A 89 -7.56 35.17 -21.34
N ASP A 90 -8.03 35.29 -22.60
CA ASP A 90 -9.43 35.61 -22.87
C ASP A 90 -10.35 34.50 -22.32
N PRO A 91 -11.43 34.82 -21.58
CA PRO A 91 -12.33 33.80 -21.04
C PRO A 91 -12.92 32.83 -22.08
N ASN A 92 -12.92 33.14 -23.36
CA ASN A 92 -13.40 32.25 -24.41
C ASN A 92 -12.37 31.16 -24.82
N SER A 93 -11.09 31.27 -24.42
CA SER A 93 -10.08 30.21 -24.58
C SER A 93 -9.93 29.29 -23.36
N TRP A 94 -10.73 29.49 -22.31
CA TRP A 94 -10.72 28.60 -21.14
C TRP A 94 -11.23 27.19 -21.50
N GLY A 95 -10.56 26.18 -20.96
CA GLY A 95 -10.70 24.76 -21.34
C GLY A 95 -9.85 24.35 -22.56
N GLN A 96 -9.07 25.25 -23.17
CA GLN A 96 -8.32 24.98 -24.41
C GLN A 96 -6.79 25.10 -24.27
N GLY A 97 -6.26 25.57 -23.14
CA GLY A 97 -4.82 25.67 -22.90
C GLY A 97 -4.23 24.41 -22.24
N GLY A 98 -2.90 24.40 -22.17
CA GLY A 98 -2.07 23.35 -21.60
C GLY A 98 -0.67 23.33 -22.25
N PRO A 99 0.23 22.40 -21.87
CA PRO A 99 1.50 22.19 -22.56
C PRO A 99 1.30 21.76 -24.01
N ASP A 100 2.30 21.99 -24.88
CA ASP A 100 2.27 21.51 -26.28
C ASP A 100 2.33 19.98 -26.36
N GLU A 101 3.17 19.37 -25.50
CA GLU A 101 3.28 17.92 -25.32
C GLU A 101 1.99 17.33 -24.74
N LYS A 102 1.66 16.10 -25.14
CA LYS A 102 0.43 15.38 -24.77
C LYS A 102 0.78 14.01 -24.22
N LEU A 103 -0.04 13.55 -23.29
CA LEU A 103 0.08 12.23 -22.67
C LEU A 103 -0.80 11.22 -23.40
N ASP A 104 -0.22 10.06 -23.73
CA ASP A 104 -0.95 8.88 -24.18
C ASP A 104 -1.86 8.36 -23.04
N ALA A 105 -3.06 7.88 -23.37
CA ALA A 105 -4.07 7.53 -22.37
C ALA A 105 -3.68 6.34 -21.47
N GLU A 106 -3.66 6.57 -20.15
CA GLU A 106 -3.44 5.54 -19.11
C GLU A 106 -4.80 5.14 -18.49
N PHE A 107 -5.75 4.70 -19.32
CA PHE A 107 -7.07 4.30 -18.85
C PHE A 107 -6.98 3.05 -17.96
N ASN A 108 -7.41 3.20 -16.71
CA ASN A 108 -7.40 2.15 -15.69
C ASN A 108 -8.82 1.87 -15.19
N ASN A 109 -8.96 0.85 -14.34
CA ASN A 109 -10.24 0.36 -13.86
C ASN A 109 -10.71 1.02 -12.55
N ILE A 110 -10.10 2.13 -12.11
CA ILE A 110 -10.56 2.87 -10.92
C ILE A 110 -11.90 3.56 -11.22
N LYS A 111 -12.83 3.46 -10.27
CA LYS A 111 -14.12 4.16 -10.33
C LYS A 111 -13.96 5.62 -9.93
N HIS A 112 -14.64 6.51 -10.66
CA HIS A 112 -14.79 7.93 -10.36
C HIS A 112 -15.73 8.13 -9.16
N ASN A 113 -15.31 7.71 -7.97
CA ASN A 113 -15.95 8.04 -6.70
C ASN A 113 -15.64 9.48 -6.27
N ARG A 114 -16.44 10.05 -5.35
CA ARG A 114 -16.14 11.37 -4.73
C ARG A 114 -14.70 11.43 -4.21
N GLY A 115 -13.97 12.49 -4.56
CA GLY A 115 -12.58 12.75 -4.17
C GLY A 115 -11.52 12.25 -5.17
N ILE A 116 -11.90 11.47 -6.18
CA ILE A 116 -10.98 11.01 -7.23
C ILE A 116 -10.51 12.20 -8.08
N VAL A 117 -9.22 12.21 -8.44
CA VAL A 117 -8.60 13.17 -9.36
C VAL A 117 -8.28 12.46 -10.68
N SER A 118 -8.75 13.03 -11.78
CA SER A 118 -8.66 12.45 -13.12
C SER A 118 -8.34 13.52 -14.16
N MET A 119 -7.71 13.11 -15.26
CA MET A 119 -7.22 14.03 -16.29
C MET A 119 -8.31 14.40 -17.30
N ALA A 120 -8.40 15.68 -17.61
CA ALA A 120 -9.26 16.16 -18.68
C ALA A 120 -8.56 15.98 -20.03
N ARG A 121 -9.33 15.53 -21.03
CA ARG A 121 -8.90 15.30 -22.41
C ARG A 121 -9.93 15.84 -23.40
N SER A 122 -9.53 15.98 -24.67
CA SER A 122 -10.45 16.24 -25.77
C SER A 122 -11.17 14.94 -26.21
N SER A 123 -11.81 14.97 -27.38
CA SER A 123 -12.33 13.75 -28.03
C SER A 123 -11.25 12.71 -28.34
N ASP A 124 -9.99 13.15 -28.52
CA ASP A 124 -8.84 12.28 -28.67
C ASP A 124 -8.41 11.72 -27.30
N PRO A 125 -8.32 10.39 -27.11
CA PRO A 125 -7.79 9.78 -25.89
C PRO A 125 -6.44 10.36 -25.45
N ASN A 126 -5.52 10.54 -26.40
CA ASN A 126 -4.11 10.85 -26.14
C ASN A 126 -3.85 12.37 -26.20
N SER A 127 -4.77 13.14 -25.60
CA SER A 127 -4.75 14.61 -25.62
C SER A 127 -4.79 15.25 -24.22
N ALA A 128 -4.55 14.45 -23.18
CA ALA A 128 -4.30 14.95 -21.83
C ALA A 128 -2.99 15.76 -21.78
N GLY A 129 -2.85 16.62 -20.76
CA GLY A 129 -1.70 17.50 -20.59
C GLY A 129 -1.62 18.02 -19.16
N SER A 130 -2.10 19.25 -18.92
CA SER A 130 -2.16 19.84 -17.57
C SER A 130 -3.57 19.92 -16.97
N GLN A 131 -4.62 19.83 -17.78
CA GLN A 131 -5.99 19.98 -17.27
C GLN A 131 -6.45 18.74 -16.53
N PHE A 132 -7.04 18.93 -15.35
CA PHE A 132 -7.53 17.86 -14.47
C PHE A 132 -8.88 18.24 -13.87
N PHE A 133 -9.59 17.24 -13.33
CA PHE A 133 -10.82 17.44 -12.57
C PHE A 133 -10.87 16.60 -11.30
N ILE A 134 -11.56 17.11 -10.29
CA ILE A 134 -11.83 16.43 -9.02
C ILE A 134 -13.31 16.08 -8.95
N VAL A 135 -13.62 14.82 -8.67
CA VAL A 135 -14.98 14.28 -8.65
C VAL A 135 -15.71 14.70 -7.36
N HIS A 136 -16.79 15.47 -7.49
CA HIS A 136 -17.63 15.92 -6.36
C HIS A 136 -18.65 14.84 -5.94
N LYS A 137 -19.18 14.04 -6.88
CA LYS A 137 -20.03 12.87 -6.56
C LYS A 137 -19.77 11.73 -7.53
N ASP A 138 -20.02 10.51 -7.07
CA ASP A 138 -19.85 9.27 -7.83
C ASP A 138 -20.35 9.39 -9.29
N SER A 139 -19.41 9.31 -10.23
CA SER A 139 -19.56 9.65 -11.65
C SER A 139 -19.13 8.49 -12.53
N THR A 140 -19.64 7.29 -12.25
CA THR A 140 -19.22 6.00 -12.86
C THR A 140 -19.55 5.84 -14.35
N PHE A 141 -19.89 6.94 -15.04
CA PHE A 141 -20.01 7.04 -16.48
C PHE A 141 -18.73 7.60 -17.14
N LEU A 142 -17.72 7.96 -16.33
CA LEU A 142 -16.37 8.31 -16.76
C LEU A 142 -15.37 7.15 -16.61
N ASP A 143 -15.75 6.10 -15.88
CA ASP A 143 -14.90 4.93 -15.60
C ASP A 143 -14.40 4.31 -16.91
N GLU A 144 -13.12 3.92 -16.96
CA GLU A 144 -12.44 3.33 -18.13
C GLU A 144 -12.30 4.25 -19.37
N GLU A 145 -12.94 5.43 -19.36
CA GLU A 145 -12.89 6.44 -20.44
C GLU A 145 -11.94 7.62 -20.13
N TYR A 146 -11.46 7.75 -18.88
CA TYR A 146 -10.60 8.84 -18.42
C TYR A 146 -9.50 8.32 -17.50
N THR A 147 -8.29 8.88 -17.59
CA THR A 147 -7.16 8.52 -16.73
C THR A 147 -7.41 9.00 -15.30
N VAL A 148 -7.63 8.09 -14.36
CA VAL A 148 -7.59 8.38 -12.92
C VAL A 148 -6.14 8.27 -12.45
N PHE A 149 -5.59 9.34 -11.88
CA PHE A 149 -4.16 9.40 -11.48
C PHE A 149 -3.95 9.77 -10.00
N GLY A 150 -5.02 10.05 -9.25
CA GLY A 150 -4.89 10.33 -7.83
C GLY A 150 -6.23 10.47 -7.11
N ARG A 151 -6.17 10.81 -5.82
CA ARG A 151 -7.34 11.18 -5.00
C ARG A 151 -6.96 12.21 -3.94
N ILE A 152 -7.96 12.92 -3.43
CA ILE A 152 -7.80 13.82 -2.29
C ILE A 152 -7.86 13.04 -0.97
N VAL A 153 -7.00 13.41 -0.01
CA VAL A 153 -6.69 12.54 1.16
C VAL A 153 -7.03 13.07 2.54
N THR A 154 -7.44 14.34 2.69
CA THR A 154 -7.76 14.93 4.00
C THR A 154 -9.24 15.35 4.10
N GLU A 155 -9.81 15.39 5.31
CA GLU A 155 -11.17 15.89 5.52
C GLU A 155 -11.29 17.37 5.09
N SER A 156 -10.25 18.16 5.38
CA SER A 156 -10.08 19.54 4.91
C SER A 156 -10.18 19.67 3.38
N SER A 157 -9.59 18.74 2.62
CA SER A 157 -9.70 18.68 1.15
C SER A 157 -11.13 18.42 0.67
N PHE A 158 -11.86 17.52 1.35
CA PHE A 158 -13.26 17.23 1.03
C PHE A 158 -14.18 18.42 1.35
N GLU A 159 -13.90 19.20 2.39
CA GLU A 159 -14.61 20.47 2.60
C GLU A 159 -14.30 21.48 1.49
N THR A 160 -13.03 21.63 1.09
CA THR A 160 -12.62 22.58 0.03
C THR A 160 -13.28 22.24 -1.32
N LEU A 161 -13.35 20.95 -1.66
CA LEU A 161 -14.10 20.44 -2.82
C LEU A 161 -15.58 20.87 -2.79
N ASP A 162 -16.27 20.69 -1.65
CA ASP A 162 -17.67 21.07 -1.50
C ASP A 162 -17.86 22.61 -1.53
N LYS A 163 -16.93 23.38 -0.95
CA LYS A 163 -16.93 24.87 -0.99
C LYS A 163 -16.80 25.38 -2.41
N ILE A 164 -15.81 24.90 -3.18
CA ILE A 164 -15.62 25.28 -4.60
C ILE A 164 -16.84 24.86 -5.42
N ALA A 165 -17.36 23.65 -5.21
CA ALA A 165 -18.51 23.16 -5.97
C ALA A 165 -19.87 23.76 -5.56
N ALA A 166 -19.91 24.62 -4.54
CA ALA A 166 -21.07 25.43 -4.17
C ALA A 166 -21.03 26.86 -4.77
N ILE A 167 -19.93 27.27 -5.43
CA ILE A 167 -19.79 28.59 -6.05
C ILE A 167 -20.78 28.74 -7.21
N GLN A 168 -21.40 29.92 -7.32
CA GLN A 168 -22.41 30.19 -8.33
C GLN A 168 -21.78 30.27 -9.73
N THR A 169 -22.29 29.45 -10.66
CA THR A 169 -21.85 29.40 -12.05
C THR A 169 -22.81 30.08 -13.02
N GLY A 170 -22.29 30.46 -14.19
CA GLY A 170 -22.98 31.10 -15.28
C GLY A 170 -22.95 30.27 -16.58
N THR A 171 -22.73 30.93 -17.71
CA THR A 171 -22.60 30.26 -19.02
C THR A 171 -21.40 29.32 -19.07
N SER A 172 -21.58 28.14 -19.67
CA SER A 172 -20.54 27.10 -19.80
C SER A 172 -19.96 26.64 -18.46
N ASP A 173 -20.82 26.51 -17.44
CA ASP A 173 -20.50 26.03 -16.09
C ASP A 173 -19.38 26.81 -15.37
N ARG A 174 -19.12 28.05 -15.81
CA ARG A 174 -18.03 28.90 -15.32
C ARG A 174 -18.41 29.63 -14.04
N PRO A 175 -17.53 29.75 -13.02
CA PRO A 175 -17.78 30.61 -11.86
C PRO A 175 -18.10 32.06 -12.26
N ILE A 176 -19.13 32.66 -11.66
CA ILE A 176 -19.51 34.07 -11.91
C ILE A 176 -18.46 35.04 -11.34
N ASN A 177 -17.76 34.65 -10.28
CA ASN A 177 -16.62 35.37 -9.71
C ASN A 177 -15.40 34.44 -9.66
N PRO A 178 -14.59 34.37 -10.74
CA PRO A 178 -13.53 33.36 -10.87
C PRO A 178 -12.43 33.44 -9.79
N GLU A 179 -12.18 34.61 -9.20
CA GLU A 179 -11.23 34.80 -8.10
C GLU A 179 -11.59 33.98 -6.83
N GLN A 180 -12.85 33.57 -6.68
CA GLN A 180 -13.29 32.72 -5.57
C GLN A 180 -12.83 31.25 -5.70
N VAL A 181 -12.25 30.86 -6.84
CA VAL A 181 -11.86 29.47 -7.12
C VAL A 181 -10.49 29.40 -7.80
N LYS A 182 -9.54 30.18 -7.25
CA LYS A 182 -8.15 30.26 -7.70
C LYS A 182 -7.27 29.32 -6.88
N ILE A 183 -6.43 28.54 -7.56
CA ILE A 183 -5.26 27.92 -6.96
C ILE A 183 -4.25 29.03 -6.72
N ILE A 184 -3.96 29.32 -5.46
CA ILE A 184 -2.97 30.32 -5.04
C ILE A 184 -1.57 29.79 -5.36
N LYS A 185 -1.32 28.53 -4.99
CA LYS A 185 -0.05 27.84 -5.22
C LYS A 185 -0.21 26.31 -5.23
N ALA A 186 0.55 25.61 -6.07
CA ALA A 186 0.84 24.19 -5.92
C ALA A 186 2.19 23.98 -5.19
N THR A 187 2.25 23.03 -4.26
CA THR A 187 3.48 22.68 -3.54
C THR A 187 3.59 21.18 -3.38
N VAL A 188 4.77 20.62 -3.69
CA VAL A 188 5.11 19.23 -3.37
C VAL A 188 5.63 19.15 -1.94
N VAL A 189 5.17 18.14 -1.19
CA VAL A 189 5.53 17.88 0.22
C VAL A 189 5.70 16.38 0.44
N GLU A 190 6.44 15.96 1.46
CA GLU A 190 6.38 14.56 1.90
C GLU A 190 5.00 14.22 2.47
N ARG A 191 4.55 12.96 2.34
CA ARG A 191 3.42 12.44 3.13
C ARG A 191 3.58 12.67 4.64
N SER A 192 4.81 12.68 5.14
CA SER A 192 5.15 12.88 6.57
C SER A 192 4.77 14.27 7.11
N GLU A 193 4.58 15.27 6.24
CA GLU A 193 4.27 16.65 6.61
C GLU A 193 2.76 16.88 6.87
N ILE A 194 1.89 16.01 6.35
CA ILE A 194 0.43 16.19 6.44
C ILE A 194 -0.15 15.44 7.65
N LEU A 195 -0.74 16.18 8.57
CA LEU A 195 -1.18 15.67 9.88
C LEU A 195 -2.62 15.13 9.91
N ASP A 196 -3.43 15.40 8.89
CA ASP A 196 -4.87 15.06 8.80
C ASP A 196 -5.22 14.13 7.63
N ILE A 197 -4.28 13.27 7.22
CA ILE A 197 -4.51 12.21 6.24
C ILE A 197 -5.56 11.21 6.77
N LEU A 198 -6.55 10.90 5.95
CA LEU A 198 -7.57 9.90 6.20
C LEU A 198 -7.05 8.49 5.86
N GLU A 199 -7.39 7.50 6.69
CA GLU A 199 -7.17 6.07 6.38
C GLU A 199 -8.13 5.61 5.27
N LEU A 200 -7.73 5.85 4.01
CA LEU A 200 -8.52 5.50 2.83
C LEU A 200 -8.06 4.16 2.23
N SER A 201 -8.92 3.14 2.34
CA SER A 201 -8.76 1.85 1.64
C SER A 201 -8.55 2.02 0.13
N GLU A 202 -8.01 1.01 -0.55
CA GLU A 202 -7.90 0.95 -2.02
C GLU A 202 -9.12 1.55 -2.75
N PRO A 203 -8.92 2.35 -3.81
CA PRO A 203 -10.03 2.91 -4.58
C PRO A 203 -10.87 1.79 -5.21
N LYS A 204 -12.18 1.96 -5.24
CA LYS A 204 -13.09 0.95 -5.80
C LYS A 204 -12.83 0.81 -7.29
N ARG A 205 -12.70 -0.43 -7.78
CA ARG A 205 -12.44 -0.72 -9.19
C ARG A 205 -13.70 -1.24 -9.90
N THR A 206 -13.78 -1.15 -11.23
CA THR A 206 -14.98 -1.51 -12.00
C THR A 206 -15.29 -3.00 -11.96
N GLY A 207 -14.24 -3.84 -11.93
CA GLY A 207 -14.32 -5.29 -12.09
C GLY A 207 -14.14 -5.75 -13.54
N SER A 208 -14.04 -4.82 -14.48
CA SER A 208 -13.63 -5.11 -15.85
C SER A 208 -12.15 -5.44 -15.92
N THR A 209 -11.80 -6.40 -16.75
CA THR A 209 -10.43 -6.54 -17.27
C THR A 209 -10.22 -5.51 -18.38
N VAL A 210 -10.15 -4.23 -18.00
CA VAL A 210 -9.39 -3.24 -18.79
C VAL A 210 -7.98 -3.81 -18.92
N THR A 211 -7.39 -3.78 -20.11
CA THR A 211 -6.21 -4.59 -20.43
C THR A 211 -4.89 -4.00 -19.92
N SER A 212 -4.86 -3.55 -18.66
CA SER A 212 -3.61 -3.64 -17.91
C SER A 212 -3.31 -5.14 -17.73
N THR A 213 -2.22 -5.59 -18.35
CA THR A 213 -1.53 -6.76 -17.80
C THR A 213 -1.07 -6.33 -16.41
N PRO A 214 -1.30 -7.10 -15.33
CA PRO A 214 -0.89 -6.67 -14.00
C PRO A 214 0.60 -6.34 -14.04
N GLU A 215 0.99 -5.14 -13.59
CA GLU A 215 2.39 -4.68 -13.72
C GLU A 215 3.37 -5.52 -12.90
N PHE A 216 2.86 -6.26 -11.92
CA PHE A 216 3.62 -7.11 -11.01
C PHE A 216 2.96 -8.49 -10.82
N THR A 217 3.79 -9.48 -10.52
CA THR A 217 3.42 -10.85 -10.15
C THR A 217 4.08 -11.22 -8.83
N ILE A 218 3.39 -11.95 -7.96
CA ILE A 218 3.98 -12.40 -6.69
C ILE A 218 4.97 -13.54 -6.96
N PHE A 219 6.19 -13.40 -6.47
CA PHE A 219 7.13 -14.48 -6.25
C PHE A 219 7.06 -14.92 -4.79
N GLU A 220 6.93 -16.23 -4.57
CA GLU A 220 6.98 -16.87 -3.25
C GLU A 220 7.91 -18.09 -3.36
N ASN A 221 8.80 -18.27 -2.38
CA ASN A 221 9.60 -19.48 -2.25
C ASN A 221 9.76 -19.90 -0.77
N GLN A 222 9.15 -21.04 -0.45
CA GLN A 222 9.15 -21.67 0.89
C GLN A 222 10.51 -22.26 1.30
N GLU A 223 11.39 -22.62 0.37
CA GLU A 223 12.76 -23.07 0.66
C GLU A 223 13.67 -21.88 1.02
N LEU A 224 13.46 -20.73 0.38
CA LEU A 224 14.19 -19.49 0.66
C LEU A 224 13.63 -18.71 1.86
N ASP A 225 12.36 -18.98 2.23
CA ASP A 225 11.58 -18.36 3.30
C ASP A 225 11.08 -16.93 2.99
N VAL A 226 10.76 -16.65 1.71
CA VAL A 226 10.49 -15.27 1.22
C VAL A 226 9.29 -15.16 0.27
N LYS A 227 8.67 -13.98 0.26
CA LYS A 227 7.64 -13.53 -0.68
C LYS A 227 7.87 -12.05 -1.05
N PHE A 228 7.71 -11.68 -2.32
CA PHE A 228 7.76 -10.30 -2.81
C PHE A 228 7.15 -10.17 -4.21
N THR A 229 6.82 -8.96 -4.66
CA THR A 229 6.35 -8.67 -6.02
C THR A 229 7.51 -8.57 -7.02
N VAL A 230 7.29 -9.04 -8.25
CA VAL A 230 8.26 -9.04 -9.36
C VAL A 230 7.61 -8.41 -10.58
N PRO A 231 8.26 -7.47 -11.30
CA PRO A 231 7.64 -6.77 -12.41
C PRO A 231 7.33 -7.70 -13.59
N VAL A 232 6.19 -7.53 -14.23
CA VAL A 232 5.77 -8.37 -15.36
C VAL A 232 6.53 -7.98 -16.64
N GLY A 233 6.83 -8.99 -17.45
CA GLY A 233 7.72 -8.87 -18.59
C GLY A 233 9.21 -8.98 -18.22
N TRP A 234 9.57 -8.93 -16.94
CA TRP A 234 10.93 -9.21 -16.48
C TRP A 234 11.17 -10.73 -16.37
N LEU A 235 12.34 -11.18 -16.80
CA LEU A 235 12.73 -12.59 -16.80
C LEU A 235 13.22 -12.99 -15.40
N LEU A 236 12.31 -13.56 -14.62
CA LEU A 236 12.59 -14.11 -13.29
C LEU A 236 13.36 -15.43 -13.36
N GLN A 237 14.41 -15.54 -12.54
CA GLN A 237 15.36 -16.64 -12.48
C GLN A 237 15.77 -16.93 -11.04
N GLN A 238 16.09 -18.19 -10.76
CA GLN A 238 16.72 -18.62 -9.50
C GLN A 238 18.02 -19.36 -9.88
N PRO A 239 19.17 -18.65 -9.95
CA PRO A 239 20.41 -19.25 -10.41
C PRO A 239 20.98 -20.23 -9.36
N PRO A 240 21.70 -21.31 -9.77
CA PRO A 240 22.31 -22.22 -8.82
C PRO A 240 23.35 -21.50 -7.95
N LYS A 241 23.11 -21.46 -6.63
CA LYS A 241 23.94 -20.72 -5.67
C LYS A 241 25.40 -21.19 -5.70
N SER A 242 26.27 -20.30 -6.17
CA SER A 242 27.65 -20.62 -6.54
C SER A 242 28.69 -20.25 -5.48
N ASN A 243 28.33 -19.34 -4.57
CA ASN A 243 28.99 -18.97 -3.32
C ASN A 243 27.94 -18.32 -2.37
N ASP A 244 28.36 -17.87 -1.19
CA ASP A 244 27.50 -17.17 -0.20
C ASP A 244 27.02 -15.78 -0.68
N ASP A 245 27.54 -15.28 -1.81
CA ASP A 245 27.37 -13.89 -2.28
C ASP A 245 26.52 -13.75 -3.54
N ALA A 246 26.42 -14.81 -4.34
CA ALA A 246 25.57 -14.89 -5.53
C ALA A 246 24.08 -14.80 -5.15
N PRO A 247 23.25 -14.11 -5.95
CA PRO A 247 21.83 -13.95 -5.69
C PRO A 247 21.09 -15.29 -5.74
N ASP A 248 20.10 -15.44 -4.86
CA ASP A 248 19.17 -16.56 -4.83
C ASP A 248 18.04 -16.36 -5.88
N VAL A 249 17.68 -15.11 -6.15
CA VAL A 249 16.63 -14.72 -7.10
C VAL A 249 17.10 -13.51 -7.93
N VAL A 250 16.83 -13.51 -9.24
CA VAL A 250 17.10 -12.39 -10.15
C VAL A 250 15.92 -12.20 -11.12
N ALA A 251 15.37 -11.00 -11.21
CA ALA A 251 14.47 -10.58 -12.27
C ALA A 251 15.24 -9.65 -13.24
N VAL A 252 15.23 -9.97 -14.54
CA VAL A 252 15.96 -9.20 -15.57
C VAL A 252 14.97 -8.50 -16.51
N GLY A 253 15.00 -7.18 -16.54
CA GLY A 253 14.06 -6.37 -17.32
C GLY A 253 14.38 -6.25 -18.81
N PRO A 254 13.58 -5.47 -19.57
CA PRO A 254 13.79 -5.26 -21.00
C PRO A 254 15.09 -4.49 -21.29
N LYS A 255 15.70 -4.76 -22.44
CA LYS A 255 17.02 -4.22 -22.80
C LYS A 255 16.93 -2.78 -23.32
N VAL A 256 17.60 -1.84 -22.63
CA VAL A 256 17.68 -0.41 -22.98
C VAL A 256 19.15 -0.02 -23.18
N ASP A 257 19.46 0.77 -24.21
CA ASP A 257 20.80 1.28 -24.54
C ASP A 257 21.96 0.25 -24.52
N GLY A 258 21.64 -0.99 -24.90
CA GLY A 258 22.61 -2.09 -24.96
C GLY A 258 22.66 -2.96 -23.70
N ILE A 259 21.82 -2.69 -22.70
CA ILE A 259 21.96 -3.22 -21.33
C ILE A 259 20.58 -3.55 -20.72
N ASN A 260 20.42 -4.66 -20.00
CA ASN A 260 19.18 -4.98 -19.29
C ASN A 260 19.31 -4.52 -17.83
N PRO A 261 18.28 -3.87 -17.26
CA PRO A 261 18.20 -3.66 -15.83
C PRO A 261 17.95 -5.00 -15.12
N TYR A 262 18.32 -5.09 -13.83
CA TYR A 262 17.96 -6.25 -13.02
C TYR A 262 17.60 -5.85 -11.58
N ILE A 263 16.72 -6.65 -10.97
CA ILE A 263 16.43 -6.67 -9.53
C ILE A 263 16.91 -8.05 -9.04
N SER A 264 17.60 -8.12 -7.91
CA SER A 264 18.02 -9.40 -7.33
C SER A 264 17.91 -9.43 -5.81
N LEU A 265 17.81 -10.64 -5.26
CA LEU A 265 17.78 -10.91 -3.83
C LEU A 265 18.89 -11.90 -3.48
N THR A 266 19.77 -11.52 -2.57
CA THR A 266 20.81 -12.37 -1.99
C THR A 266 20.55 -12.61 -0.50
N ILE A 267 20.45 -13.88 -0.09
CA ILE A 267 20.13 -14.31 1.27
C ILE A 267 21.38 -14.95 1.91
N LYS A 268 21.78 -14.50 3.10
CA LYS A 268 23.01 -14.99 3.78
C LYS A 268 22.75 -15.29 5.26
N ASP A 269 23.23 -16.43 5.75
CA ASP A 269 23.26 -16.74 7.18
C ASP A 269 24.24 -15.81 7.91
N VAL A 270 23.75 -14.98 8.83
CA VAL A 270 24.61 -13.99 9.50
C VAL A 270 25.43 -14.57 10.65
N LYS A 271 25.10 -15.78 11.11
CA LYS A 271 25.92 -16.57 12.07
C LYS A 271 26.26 -15.78 13.36
N GLY A 272 25.35 -14.91 13.80
CA GLY A 272 25.49 -14.06 15.00
C GLY A 272 26.24 -12.73 14.80
N LYS A 273 26.53 -12.32 13.56
CA LYS A 273 27.06 -10.98 13.24
C LYS A 273 26.00 -9.90 13.45
N THR A 274 26.43 -8.72 13.89
CA THR A 274 25.61 -7.50 13.85
C THR A 274 25.55 -6.91 12.44
N ILE A 275 24.64 -5.97 12.19
CA ILE A 275 24.61 -5.22 10.93
C ILE A 275 25.90 -4.43 10.72
N ASP A 276 26.52 -3.94 11.80
CA ASP A 276 27.73 -3.15 11.73
C ASP A 276 28.95 -4.02 11.36
N ASP A 277 28.99 -5.29 11.79
CA ASP A 277 29.95 -6.30 11.31
C ASP A 277 29.77 -6.59 9.80
N LEU A 278 28.52 -6.60 9.31
CA LEU A 278 28.21 -6.80 7.89
C LEU A 278 28.58 -5.59 7.04
N ILE A 279 28.34 -4.37 7.53
CA ILE A 279 28.76 -3.11 6.92
C ILE A 279 30.29 -3.05 6.81
N ILE A 280 31.02 -3.39 7.88
CA ILE A 280 32.50 -3.46 7.86
C ILE A 280 32.96 -4.52 6.86
N ALA A 281 32.37 -5.72 6.87
CA ALA A 281 32.73 -6.78 5.91
C ALA A 281 32.48 -6.36 4.45
N LYS A 282 31.37 -5.66 4.18
CA LYS A 282 31.03 -5.11 2.86
C LYS A 282 32.02 -4.04 2.44
N ASN A 283 32.29 -3.05 3.28
CA ASN A 283 33.17 -1.94 2.94
C ASN A 283 34.62 -2.39 2.70
N ASN A 284 35.10 -3.41 3.42
CA ASN A 284 36.41 -4.04 3.14
C ASN A 284 36.47 -4.74 1.77
N ILE A 285 35.33 -5.13 1.17
CA ILE A 285 35.27 -5.68 -0.20
C ILE A 285 35.24 -4.55 -1.22
N LEU A 286 34.46 -3.49 -0.95
CA LEU A 286 34.34 -2.32 -1.82
C LEU A 286 35.64 -1.48 -1.87
N GLU A 287 36.41 -1.42 -0.79
CA GLU A 287 37.65 -0.62 -0.67
C GLU A 287 38.62 -0.83 -1.83
N GLN A 288 38.75 -2.07 -2.35
CA GLN A 288 39.62 -2.32 -3.50
C GLN A 288 39.08 -1.69 -4.79
N ALA A 289 37.77 -1.77 -5.06
CA ALA A 289 37.17 -1.18 -6.27
C ALA A 289 37.20 0.35 -6.21
N VAL A 290 36.97 0.93 -5.03
CA VAL A 290 37.08 2.38 -4.78
C VAL A 290 38.52 2.86 -4.97
N TYR A 291 39.51 2.13 -4.45
CA TYR A 291 40.94 2.47 -4.62
C TYR A 291 41.44 2.35 -6.08
N GLN A 292 40.70 1.67 -6.95
CA GLN A 292 41.04 1.49 -8.37
C GLN A 292 40.26 2.41 -9.31
N ASP A 293 39.53 3.41 -8.78
CA ASP A 293 38.63 4.31 -9.52
C ASP A 293 37.55 3.55 -10.34
N GLN A 294 37.22 2.32 -9.91
CA GLN A 294 36.19 1.47 -10.53
C GLN A 294 34.83 1.59 -9.83
N LEU A 295 34.77 2.25 -8.67
CA LEU A 295 33.55 2.46 -7.89
C LEU A 295 33.65 3.74 -7.01
N GLU A 296 32.88 4.79 -7.30
CA GLU A 296 32.75 5.99 -6.45
C GLU A 296 31.55 5.84 -5.50
N ILE A 297 31.71 5.78 -4.18
CA ILE A 297 30.57 5.68 -3.25
C ILE A 297 29.86 7.05 -3.08
N LEU A 298 28.58 7.12 -3.44
CA LEU A 298 27.71 8.31 -3.41
C LEU A 298 27.05 8.52 -2.03
N SER A 299 26.56 7.44 -1.41
CA SER A 299 25.90 7.48 -0.10
C SER A 299 26.01 6.12 0.60
N GLN A 300 26.07 6.14 1.93
CA GLN A 300 25.97 4.94 2.76
C GLN A 300 25.25 5.31 4.05
N GLN A 301 24.09 4.71 4.29
CA GLN A 301 23.20 5.13 5.38
C GLN A 301 22.45 3.97 6.04
N LYS A 302 22.37 4.02 7.37
CA LYS A 302 21.66 3.06 8.21
C LYS A 302 20.24 3.61 8.46
N ILE A 303 19.28 3.08 7.70
CA ILE A 303 17.89 3.58 7.61
C ILE A 303 17.13 3.33 8.91
N LYS A 304 17.34 2.14 9.48
CA LYS A 304 16.78 1.63 10.74
C LYS A 304 17.86 0.82 11.44
N GLU A 305 17.67 0.44 12.70
CA GLU A 305 18.68 -0.35 13.44
C GLU A 305 19.09 -1.64 12.71
N ASN A 306 18.18 -2.23 11.93
CA ASN A 306 18.38 -3.44 11.15
C ASN A 306 18.36 -3.26 9.62
N ILE A 307 18.38 -2.03 9.07
CA ILE A 307 18.42 -1.84 7.60
C ILE A 307 19.52 -0.85 7.21
N TYR A 308 20.30 -1.20 6.19
CA TYR A 308 21.40 -0.41 5.67
C TYR A 308 21.36 -0.31 4.14
N GLN A 309 21.44 0.91 3.62
CA GLN A 309 21.53 1.20 2.19
C GLN A 309 22.94 1.66 1.79
N THR A 310 23.36 1.27 0.60
CA THR A 310 24.55 1.79 -0.10
C THR A 310 24.14 2.44 -1.42
N GLU A 311 24.92 3.40 -1.89
CA GLU A 311 24.84 4.10 -3.18
C GLU A 311 26.25 4.49 -3.67
N ALA A 312 26.50 4.46 -4.99
CA ALA A 312 27.82 4.56 -5.64
C ALA A 312 27.70 4.79 -7.18
N VAL A 313 28.80 4.88 -7.92
CA VAL A 313 28.92 4.82 -9.40
C VAL A 313 30.05 3.83 -9.74
N GLY A 314 29.78 2.72 -10.42
CA GLY A 314 30.79 1.85 -11.02
C GLY A 314 30.91 1.99 -12.55
N THR A 315 32.14 2.09 -13.04
CA THR A 315 32.44 2.27 -14.47
C THR A 315 32.96 0.97 -15.09
N PHE A 316 32.33 0.52 -16.18
CA PHE A 316 32.58 -0.80 -16.78
C PHE A 316 32.90 -0.70 -18.28
N GLU A 317 34.03 -1.29 -18.71
CA GLU A 317 34.37 -1.40 -20.13
C GLU A 317 33.76 -2.69 -20.74
N VAL A 318 32.98 -2.53 -21.81
CA VAL A 318 32.36 -3.62 -22.58
C VAL A 318 32.56 -3.36 -24.07
N ASP A 319 33.20 -4.28 -24.79
CA ASP A 319 33.48 -4.17 -26.24
C ASP A 319 34.09 -2.81 -26.68
N ASP A 320 35.12 -2.36 -25.95
CA ASP A 320 35.80 -1.05 -26.07
C ASP A 320 34.92 0.19 -25.80
N ILE A 321 33.71 0.01 -25.23
CA ILE A 321 32.82 1.10 -24.78
C ILE A 321 32.88 1.20 -23.25
N SER A 322 33.20 2.38 -22.73
CA SER A 322 33.04 2.67 -21.30
C SER A 322 31.57 2.98 -20.99
N LEU A 323 31.03 2.31 -19.98
CA LEU A 323 29.65 2.44 -19.53
C LEU A 323 29.66 2.85 -18.05
N GLU A 324 29.30 4.09 -17.78
CA GLU A 324 29.08 4.58 -16.40
C GLU A 324 27.75 4.04 -15.88
N ILE A 325 27.82 3.32 -14.76
CA ILE A 325 26.63 2.87 -14.04
C ILE A 325 26.81 2.86 -12.53
N LYS A 326 25.80 2.46 -11.76
CA LYS A 326 25.61 2.87 -10.36
C LYS A 326 25.68 1.65 -9.23
N PHE A 327 24.97 0.69 -8.46
CA PHE A 327 23.80 -0.19 -7.86
C PHE A 327 22.34 0.14 -7.22
N ILE A 328 21.84 -0.59 -6.22
CA ILE A 328 21.02 -0.08 -5.07
C ILE A 328 20.82 -1.23 -4.12
N GLU A 329 21.57 -1.23 -3.03
CA GLU A 329 21.65 -2.37 -2.14
C GLU A 329 21.02 -2.03 -0.80
N ALA A 330 19.76 -2.44 -0.63
CA ALA A 330 19.05 -2.41 0.64
C ALA A 330 19.30 -3.74 1.37
N MET A 331 20.14 -3.72 2.40
CA MET A 331 20.43 -4.86 3.26
C MET A 331 19.54 -4.83 4.50
N ILE A 332 18.61 -5.78 4.60
CA ILE A 332 17.72 -6.00 5.75
C ILE A 332 18.32 -7.12 6.61
N LEU A 333 18.56 -6.84 7.88
CA LEU A 333 19.03 -7.82 8.88
C LEU A 333 17.86 -8.39 9.69
N THR A 334 17.94 -9.70 9.95
CA THR A 334 17.15 -10.42 10.95
C THR A 334 18.09 -11.17 11.91
N ASN A 335 17.53 -11.84 12.93
CA ASN A 335 18.32 -12.58 13.92
C ASN A 335 19.18 -13.72 13.32
N GLU A 336 18.79 -14.28 12.17
CA GLU A 336 19.41 -15.47 11.57
C GLU A 336 19.99 -15.22 10.17
N LYS A 337 19.30 -14.41 9.35
CA LYS A 337 19.64 -14.12 7.96
C LYS A 337 19.76 -12.61 7.67
N SER A 338 20.57 -12.24 6.69
CA SER A 338 20.53 -10.95 6.01
C SER A 338 20.02 -11.12 4.58
N TYR A 339 19.11 -10.24 4.19
CA TYR A 339 18.49 -10.20 2.86
C TYR A 339 18.94 -8.91 2.18
N THR A 340 19.70 -9.02 1.09
CA THR A 340 20.12 -7.87 0.30
C THR A 340 19.35 -7.85 -1.00
N PHE A 341 18.48 -6.85 -1.18
CA PHE A 341 17.92 -6.50 -2.48
C PHE A 341 18.88 -5.60 -3.24
N ALA A 342 19.12 -5.87 -4.52
CA ALA A 342 19.95 -5.07 -5.43
C ALA A 342 19.18 -4.67 -6.71
N TYR A 343 19.21 -3.40 -7.14
CA TYR A 343 18.73 -2.98 -8.48
C TYR A 343 19.76 -2.17 -9.31
N SER A 344 19.48 -2.08 -10.60
CA SER A 344 20.43 -1.80 -11.67
C SER A 344 19.71 -1.28 -12.92
N ASN A 345 20.09 -0.09 -13.44
CA ASN A 345 19.85 0.37 -14.82
C ASN A 345 20.91 1.45 -15.22
N THR A 346 20.95 2.05 -16.44
CA THR A 346 21.98 3.07 -16.78
C THR A 346 21.86 4.33 -15.92
N VAL A 347 22.91 5.17 -15.78
CA VAL A 347 22.76 6.48 -15.09
C VAL A 347 21.60 7.28 -15.67
N ASP A 348 21.47 7.32 -17.00
CA ASP A 348 20.41 8.03 -17.72
C ASP A 348 19.02 7.36 -17.55
N ASN A 349 18.94 6.02 -17.57
CA ASN A 349 17.67 5.29 -17.47
C ASN A 349 17.31 4.87 -16.04
N PHE A 350 18.09 5.24 -15.02
CA PHE A 350 17.97 4.62 -13.70
C PHE A 350 16.58 4.75 -13.10
N ASN A 351 16.07 5.98 -13.14
CA ASN A 351 14.80 6.35 -12.52
C ASN A 351 13.60 5.71 -13.24
N ASN A 352 13.73 5.38 -14.54
CA ASN A 352 12.64 4.92 -15.41
C ASN A 352 12.00 3.61 -14.93
N GLU A 353 12.82 2.69 -14.41
CA GLU A 353 12.35 1.40 -13.85
C GLU A 353 12.53 1.34 -12.32
N PHE A 354 12.88 2.44 -11.64
CA PHE A 354 13.20 2.40 -10.21
C PHE A 354 11.99 2.15 -9.30
N SER A 355 10.82 2.66 -9.66
CA SER A 355 9.55 2.37 -8.98
C SER A 355 9.29 0.87 -8.85
N LYS A 356 9.67 0.09 -9.87
CA LYS A 356 9.52 -1.37 -9.92
C LYS A 356 10.45 -2.11 -8.94
N PHE A 357 11.63 -1.56 -8.65
CA PHE A 357 12.47 -2.06 -7.55
C PHE A 357 11.87 -1.73 -6.19
N ASN A 358 11.40 -0.49 -5.98
CA ASN A 358 10.80 -0.10 -4.70
C ASN A 358 9.58 -0.95 -4.36
N GLU A 359 8.73 -1.25 -5.34
CA GLU A 359 7.60 -2.18 -5.19
C GLU A 359 8.09 -3.60 -4.82
N SER A 360 9.14 -4.11 -5.49
CA SER A 360 9.76 -5.40 -5.17
C SER A 360 10.42 -5.46 -3.77
N LEU A 361 10.83 -4.31 -3.23
CA LEU A 361 11.46 -4.18 -1.91
C LEU A 361 10.44 -3.94 -0.79
N ASN A 362 9.40 -3.15 -1.05
CA ASN A 362 8.37 -2.79 -0.08
C ASN A 362 7.38 -3.93 0.18
N SER A 363 7.15 -4.78 -0.84
CA SER A 363 6.34 -6.00 -0.74
C SER A 363 7.08 -7.19 -0.11
N PHE A 364 8.32 -7.00 0.36
CA PHE A 364 9.15 -8.07 0.87
C PHE A 364 8.68 -8.59 2.25
N GLU A 365 8.29 -9.86 2.26
CA GLU A 365 7.86 -10.62 3.42
C GLU A 365 8.76 -11.83 3.66
N ILE A 366 8.95 -12.17 4.94
CA ILE A 366 9.63 -13.39 5.38
C ILE A 366 8.59 -14.33 5.97
N LEU A 367 8.39 -15.48 5.34
CA LEU A 367 7.26 -16.39 5.61
C LEU A 367 7.31 -16.94 7.05
N SER A 368 8.50 -17.22 7.58
CA SER A 368 8.67 -17.62 8.98
C SER A 368 8.37 -16.51 9.99
N GLN A 369 8.57 -15.23 9.64
CA GLN A 369 8.28 -14.11 10.55
C GLN A 369 6.77 -13.84 10.65
N GLN A 370 6.01 -14.12 9.58
CA GLN A 370 4.55 -14.18 9.64
C GLN A 370 4.05 -15.19 10.68
N SER A 371 4.78 -16.27 10.98
CA SER A 371 4.39 -17.20 12.05
C SER A 371 4.41 -16.59 13.46
N SER A 372 5.07 -15.43 13.65
CA SER A 372 5.25 -14.74 14.93
C SER A 372 4.52 -13.39 15.02
N GLU A 373 4.40 -12.64 13.92
CA GLU A 373 3.70 -11.34 13.88
C GLU A 373 2.43 -11.33 13.00
N SER A 374 2.20 -12.37 12.18
CA SER A 374 1.08 -12.46 11.22
C SER A 374 0.31 -13.80 11.30
N LYS A 375 -0.09 -14.20 12.50
CA LYS A 375 -1.27 -15.08 12.67
C LYS A 375 -2.60 -14.33 12.73
N SER A 376 -2.53 -13.00 12.63
CA SER A 376 -3.54 -12.18 11.98
C SER A 376 -3.23 -12.07 10.48
N SER A 377 -4.26 -12.24 9.65
CA SER A 377 -4.24 -12.13 8.18
C SER A 377 -3.61 -13.30 7.41
N GLU A 378 -4.48 -14.01 6.69
CA GLU A 378 -4.22 -14.57 5.35
C GLU A 378 -3.25 -15.75 5.16
N GLU A 379 -3.49 -16.85 5.88
CA GLU A 379 -3.52 -18.16 5.21
C GLU A 379 -4.98 -18.62 4.98
N LYS A 380 -5.25 -19.17 3.78
CA LYS A 380 -6.43 -19.96 3.34
C LYS A 380 -7.52 -19.32 2.45
N ILE A 381 -7.12 -18.59 1.42
CA ILE A 381 -7.74 -18.65 0.08
C ILE A 381 -6.54 -18.61 -0.90
N ASN A 382 -6.28 -19.54 -1.82
CA ASN A 382 -7.15 -20.53 -2.49
C ASN A 382 -6.38 -21.84 -2.79
N GLU A 383 -6.95 -23.01 -2.47
CA GLU A 383 -6.85 -24.16 -3.37
C GLU A 383 -8.20 -24.31 -4.10
N GLN A 384 -8.13 -24.78 -5.34
CA GLN A 384 -9.19 -24.80 -6.36
C GLN A 384 -10.65 -24.93 -5.88
N SER A 385 -11.39 -23.83 -6.01
CA SER A 385 -12.69 -23.76 -6.69
C SER A 385 -13.64 -24.97 -6.56
N GLU A 386 -14.36 -25.05 -5.44
CA GLU A 386 -15.71 -25.62 -5.39
C GLU A 386 -16.57 -24.88 -4.34
N GLU A 387 -17.90 -25.03 -4.39
CA GLU A 387 -18.81 -24.16 -3.64
C GLU A 387 -18.82 -24.46 -2.13
N ASN A 388 -18.58 -23.43 -1.31
CA ASN A 388 -19.33 -22.99 -0.10
C ASN A 388 -18.39 -22.33 0.93
N GLY A 389 -18.84 -21.21 1.52
CA GLY A 389 -17.99 -20.40 2.40
C GLY A 389 -17.85 -20.94 3.82
N GLY A 390 -16.67 -20.73 4.43
CA GLY A 390 -16.42 -20.80 5.87
C GLY A 390 -16.50 -19.41 6.53
N GLY A 391 -16.74 -19.32 7.84
CA GLY A 391 -16.90 -18.01 8.50
C GLY A 391 -17.13 -18.07 10.01
N CYS A 392 -17.28 -16.90 10.65
CA CYS A 392 -17.45 -16.80 12.11
C CYS A 392 -18.82 -17.30 12.60
N LEU A 393 -18.87 -18.03 13.72
CA LEU A 393 -20.13 -18.54 14.30
C LEU A 393 -21.07 -17.40 14.73
N ILE A 394 -20.59 -16.41 15.50
CA ILE A 394 -21.45 -15.32 16.00
C ILE A 394 -22.00 -14.49 14.83
N ALA A 395 -21.20 -14.28 13.78
CA ALA A 395 -21.66 -13.61 12.56
C ALA A 395 -22.66 -14.46 11.78
N THR A 396 -22.42 -15.77 11.64
CA THR A 396 -23.31 -16.70 10.94
C THR A 396 -24.66 -16.82 11.65
N ALA A 397 -24.67 -16.92 12.98
CA ALA A 397 -25.86 -16.92 13.81
C ALA A 397 -26.65 -15.60 13.71
N ALA A 398 -25.96 -14.46 13.82
CA ALA A 398 -26.60 -13.14 13.87
C ALA A 398 -27.03 -12.60 12.49
N TYR A 399 -26.38 -13.00 11.40
CA TYR A 399 -26.67 -12.51 10.05
C TYR A 399 -28.13 -12.74 9.66
N GLY A 400 -28.80 -11.64 9.28
CA GLY A 400 -30.23 -11.63 8.93
C GLY A 400 -31.19 -11.74 10.11
N SER A 401 -30.76 -11.44 11.35
CA SER A 401 -31.57 -11.62 12.56
C SER A 401 -31.55 -10.43 13.53
N GLU A 402 -32.49 -10.47 14.48
CA GLU A 402 -32.65 -9.53 15.61
C GLU A 402 -31.44 -9.41 16.57
N LEU A 403 -30.36 -10.18 16.35
CA LEU A 403 -29.09 -10.07 17.08
C LEU A 403 -28.02 -9.25 16.34
N SER A 404 -28.26 -8.87 15.08
CA SER A 404 -27.25 -8.16 14.28
C SER A 404 -26.86 -6.79 14.85
N PRO A 405 -27.78 -5.96 15.40
CA PRO A 405 -27.41 -4.71 16.06
C PRO A 405 -26.53 -4.90 17.31
N GLN A 406 -26.78 -5.96 18.08
CA GLN A 406 -26.07 -6.27 19.33
C GLN A 406 -24.67 -6.79 19.03
N VAL A 407 -24.49 -7.59 17.97
CA VAL A 407 -23.16 -8.00 17.49
C VAL A 407 -22.38 -6.81 16.94
N GLN A 408 -23.05 -5.82 16.35
CA GLN A 408 -22.41 -4.58 15.90
C GLN A 408 -21.98 -3.68 17.08
N LEU A 409 -22.85 -3.47 18.07
CA LEU A 409 -22.52 -2.79 19.32
C LEU A 409 -21.32 -3.44 20.05
N LEU A 410 -21.19 -4.76 20.00
CA LEU A 410 -20.06 -5.47 20.60
C LEU A 410 -18.74 -5.29 19.84
N ARG A 411 -18.77 -4.97 18.54
CA ARG A 411 -17.58 -4.51 17.80
C ARG A 411 -17.21 -3.10 18.25
N GLU A 412 -18.20 -2.21 18.34
CA GLU A 412 -17.97 -0.83 18.79
C GLU A 412 -17.42 -0.77 20.22
N ILE A 413 -17.86 -1.64 21.13
CA ILE A 413 -17.28 -1.78 22.49
C ILE A 413 -15.87 -2.38 22.44
N ARG A 414 -15.64 -3.40 21.60
CA ARG A 414 -14.29 -3.97 21.39
C ARG A 414 -13.32 -2.89 20.93
N ASP A 415 -13.69 -2.14 19.90
CA ASP A 415 -12.81 -1.22 19.20
C ASP A 415 -12.58 0.08 19.98
N ASN A 416 -13.64 0.67 20.55
CA ASN A 416 -13.54 1.96 21.23
C ASN A 416 -13.17 1.86 22.73
N GLN A 417 -13.35 0.70 23.38
CA GLN A 417 -13.10 0.56 24.83
C GLN A 417 -12.11 -0.56 25.17
N LEU A 418 -12.24 -1.76 24.60
CA LEU A 418 -11.36 -2.88 24.98
C LEU A 418 -9.94 -2.73 24.38
N LEU A 419 -9.84 -2.53 23.07
CA LEU A 419 -8.54 -2.44 22.37
C LEU A 419 -7.73 -1.20 22.74
N ASN A 420 -8.39 -0.16 23.25
CA ASN A 420 -7.75 1.04 23.80
C ASN A 420 -7.16 0.85 25.21
N THR A 421 -7.12 -0.38 25.75
CA THR A 421 -6.50 -0.71 27.04
C THR A 421 -5.61 -1.96 26.94
N ALA A 422 -4.47 -1.98 27.63
CA ALA A 422 -3.56 -3.13 27.61
C ALA A 422 -4.24 -4.40 28.15
N ALA A 423 -5.04 -4.27 29.22
CA ALA A 423 -5.84 -5.34 29.77
C ALA A 423 -6.92 -5.85 28.79
N GLY A 424 -7.62 -4.96 28.09
CA GLY A 424 -8.66 -5.33 27.13
C GLY A 424 -8.10 -5.98 25.86
N THR A 425 -6.97 -5.50 25.33
CA THR A 425 -6.26 -6.15 24.22
C THR A 425 -5.74 -7.54 24.59
N SER A 426 -5.14 -7.70 25.78
CA SER A 426 -4.70 -9.01 26.27
C SER A 426 -5.87 -10.00 26.45
N PHE A 427 -7.00 -9.52 26.98
CA PHE A 427 -8.23 -10.30 27.07
C PHE A 427 -8.78 -10.68 25.67
N MET A 428 -8.83 -9.73 24.73
CA MET A 428 -9.34 -9.97 23.38
C MET A 428 -8.48 -10.95 22.60
N ASN A 429 -7.15 -10.91 22.72
CA ASN A 429 -6.25 -11.89 22.09
C ASN A 429 -6.52 -13.30 22.66
N THR A 430 -6.55 -13.43 23.99
CA THR A 430 -6.88 -14.70 24.67
C THR A 430 -8.27 -15.23 24.29
N PHE A 431 -9.26 -14.34 24.13
CA PHE A 431 -10.60 -14.69 23.68
C PHE A 431 -10.61 -15.14 22.21
N ASN A 432 -9.90 -14.44 21.32
CA ASN A 432 -9.81 -14.75 19.90
C ASN A 432 -9.18 -16.12 19.66
N ASP A 433 -8.06 -16.44 20.31
CA ASP A 433 -7.39 -17.74 20.21
C ASP A 433 -8.35 -18.90 20.51
N VAL A 434 -9.07 -18.79 21.63
CA VAL A 434 -10.06 -19.80 22.04
C VAL A 434 -11.23 -19.81 21.06
N TYR A 435 -11.80 -18.65 20.71
CA TYR A 435 -12.97 -18.54 19.82
C TYR A 435 -12.71 -19.13 18.43
N TYR A 436 -11.64 -18.71 17.76
CA TYR A 436 -11.33 -19.15 16.40
C TYR A 436 -10.91 -20.63 16.32
N SER A 437 -10.47 -21.24 17.43
CA SER A 437 -10.16 -22.68 17.47
C SER A 437 -11.37 -23.61 17.20
N PHE A 438 -12.61 -23.11 17.34
CA PHE A 438 -13.84 -23.87 17.06
C PHE A 438 -14.89 -23.12 16.22
N SER A 439 -14.80 -21.79 16.13
CA SER A 439 -15.82 -20.95 15.49
C SER A 439 -16.13 -21.31 14.02
N PRO A 440 -15.16 -21.57 13.12
CA PRO A 440 -15.46 -21.96 11.75
C PRO A 440 -16.32 -23.23 11.68
N THR A 441 -15.89 -24.32 12.33
CA THR A 441 -16.58 -25.62 12.34
C THR A 441 -18.03 -25.51 12.82
N ILE A 442 -18.31 -24.71 13.84
CA ILE A 442 -19.68 -24.47 14.32
C ILE A 442 -20.49 -23.69 13.28
N ALA A 443 -19.90 -22.66 12.68
CA ALA A 443 -20.56 -21.84 11.67
C ALA A 443 -20.89 -22.61 10.39
N ASP A 444 -20.07 -23.61 10.03
CA ASP A 444 -20.32 -24.50 8.90
C ASP A 444 -21.55 -25.38 9.19
N MET A 445 -21.62 -25.97 10.39
CA MET A 445 -22.81 -26.69 10.88
C MET A 445 -24.08 -25.81 10.95
N GLU A 446 -23.94 -24.50 11.18
CA GLU A 446 -25.06 -23.54 11.14
C GLU A 446 -25.60 -23.30 9.72
N ARG A 447 -24.75 -23.39 8.68
CA ARG A 447 -25.19 -23.29 7.28
C ARG A 447 -25.89 -24.57 6.82
N GLU A 448 -25.39 -25.73 7.25
CA GLU A 448 -26.00 -27.03 6.96
C GLU A 448 -27.36 -27.23 7.66
N SER A 449 -27.57 -26.63 8.84
CA SER A 449 -28.76 -26.86 9.66
C SER A 449 -29.36 -25.56 10.24
N PRO A 450 -30.44 -25.03 9.62
CA PRO A 450 -31.16 -23.87 10.14
C PRO A 450 -31.70 -24.04 11.58
N LEU A 451 -32.01 -25.27 11.99
CA LEU A 451 -32.43 -25.58 13.35
C LEU A 451 -31.25 -25.56 14.34
N PHE A 452 -30.04 -25.92 13.89
CA PHE A 452 -28.82 -25.74 14.67
C PHE A 452 -28.46 -24.24 14.78
N LYS A 453 -28.55 -23.47 13.69
CA LYS A 453 -28.39 -22.01 13.72
C LYS A 453 -29.29 -21.33 14.75
N GLU A 454 -30.60 -21.61 14.76
CA GLU A 454 -31.50 -21.04 15.77
C GLU A 454 -31.19 -21.51 17.20
N ALA A 455 -30.65 -22.73 17.38
CA ALA A 455 -30.18 -23.21 18.68
C ALA A 455 -28.89 -22.52 19.15
N VAL A 456 -27.91 -22.30 18.26
CA VAL A 456 -26.69 -21.53 18.54
C VAL A 456 -27.04 -20.07 18.88
N LYS A 457 -27.88 -19.42 18.07
CA LYS A 457 -28.43 -18.07 18.29
C LYS A 457 -29.14 -17.92 19.64
N LEU A 458 -29.98 -18.88 20.03
CA LEU A 458 -30.62 -18.92 21.34
C LEU A 458 -29.58 -19.09 22.46
N GLY A 459 -28.58 -19.94 22.25
CA GLY A 459 -27.43 -20.11 23.14
C GLY A 459 -26.60 -18.82 23.31
N LEU A 460 -26.42 -18.03 22.25
CA LEU A 460 -25.63 -16.79 22.25
C LEU A 460 -26.35 -15.60 22.86
N THR A 461 -27.67 -15.50 22.73
CA THR A 461 -28.46 -14.32 23.11
C THR A 461 -28.16 -13.82 24.54
N PRO A 462 -28.08 -14.68 25.58
CA PRO A 462 -27.75 -14.25 26.94
C PRO A 462 -26.29 -13.77 27.09
N MET A 463 -25.34 -14.41 26.41
CA MET A 463 -23.93 -14.00 26.39
C MET A 463 -23.79 -12.60 25.78
N LEU A 464 -24.37 -12.36 24.61
CA LEU A 464 -24.32 -11.05 23.95
C LEU A 464 -24.94 -9.95 24.83
N SER A 465 -26.06 -10.24 25.50
CA SER A 465 -26.70 -9.33 26.46
C SER A 465 -25.91 -9.11 27.76
N SER A 466 -24.96 -9.98 28.09
CA SER A 466 -24.05 -9.79 29.22
C SER A 466 -22.81 -8.99 28.84
N LEU A 467 -22.32 -9.16 27.61
CA LEU A 467 -21.14 -8.46 27.09
C LEU A 467 -21.40 -6.97 26.90
N SER A 468 -22.64 -6.54 26.63
CA SER A 468 -22.99 -5.12 26.57
C SER A 468 -22.86 -4.37 27.92
N ILE A 469 -22.66 -5.08 29.05
CA ILE A 469 -22.31 -4.45 30.33
C ILE A 469 -20.94 -3.75 30.24
N MET A 470 -20.06 -4.21 29.35
CA MET A 470 -18.74 -3.60 29.09
C MET A 470 -18.82 -2.19 28.52
N GLN A 471 -19.97 -1.75 27.98
CA GLN A 471 -20.17 -0.39 27.44
C GLN A 471 -19.87 0.73 28.45
N ASN A 472 -19.83 0.41 29.75
CA ASN A 472 -19.60 1.34 30.86
C ASN A 472 -18.14 1.30 31.36
N ALA A 473 -17.23 0.69 30.59
CA ALA A 473 -15.81 0.60 30.93
C ALA A 473 -15.03 1.77 30.29
N GLU A 474 -14.86 2.86 31.03
CA GLU A 474 -14.15 4.06 30.55
C GLU A 474 -12.67 4.09 30.97
N SER A 475 -12.26 3.24 31.92
CA SER A 475 -10.87 3.08 32.38
C SER A 475 -10.39 1.63 32.40
N GLU A 476 -9.07 1.42 32.37
CA GLU A 476 -8.45 0.09 32.47
C GLU A 476 -8.91 -0.70 33.72
N SER A 477 -9.13 -0.01 34.85
CA SER A 477 -9.64 -0.63 36.08
C SER A 477 -11.09 -1.10 35.97
N GLU A 478 -11.89 -0.46 35.13
CA GLU A 478 -13.28 -0.83 34.85
C GLU A 478 -13.33 -1.92 33.78
N VAL A 479 -12.47 -1.89 32.75
CA VAL A 479 -12.30 -3.00 31.80
C VAL A 479 -11.97 -4.30 32.53
N ILE A 480 -11.04 -4.26 33.51
CA ILE A 480 -10.68 -5.43 34.32
C ILE A 480 -11.86 -5.87 35.20
N SER A 481 -12.49 -4.96 35.95
CA SER A 481 -13.50 -5.33 36.95
C SER A 481 -14.87 -5.70 36.36
N LEU A 482 -15.31 -5.01 35.29
CA LEU A 482 -16.49 -5.39 34.51
C LEU A 482 -16.22 -6.65 33.69
N GLY A 483 -15.02 -6.80 33.09
CA GLY A 483 -14.63 -7.99 32.34
C GLY A 483 -14.70 -9.26 33.19
N LEU A 484 -14.09 -9.24 34.38
CA LEU A 484 -14.18 -10.33 35.37
C LEU A 484 -15.63 -10.60 35.80
N SER A 485 -16.46 -9.56 35.94
CA SER A 485 -17.87 -9.69 36.29
C SER A 485 -18.69 -10.36 35.18
N VAL A 486 -18.44 -10.01 33.91
CA VAL A 486 -19.10 -10.63 32.74
C VAL A 486 -18.64 -12.07 32.56
N ILE A 487 -17.36 -12.39 32.74
CA ILE A 487 -16.84 -13.77 32.72
C ILE A 487 -17.54 -14.60 33.80
N ALA A 488 -17.62 -14.11 35.04
CA ALA A 488 -18.28 -14.79 36.15
C ALA A 488 -19.79 -14.99 35.89
N LEU A 489 -20.47 -14.00 35.31
CA LEU A 489 -21.88 -14.08 34.93
C LEU A 489 -22.13 -15.16 33.87
N ASN A 490 -21.29 -15.23 32.83
CA ASN A 490 -21.40 -16.27 31.80
C ASN A 490 -21.12 -17.67 32.36
N ILE A 491 -20.07 -17.85 33.17
CA ILE A 491 -19.78 -19.13 33.82
C ILE A 491 -20.95 -19.56 34.73
N GLY A 492 -21.52 -18.64 35.49
CA GLY A 492 -22.72 -18.87 36.30
C GLY A 492 -23.92 -19.30 35.46
N MET A 493 -24.09 -18.75 34.26
CA MET A 493 -25.23 -19.01 33.40
C MET A 493 -25.13 -20.33 32.62
N TYR A 494 -23.99 -20.59 31.97
CA TYR A 494 -23.80 -21.75 31.09
C TYR A 494 -23.32 -23.01 31.83
N LEU A 495 -22.70 -22.88 33.00
CA LEU A 495 -22.23 -24.02 33.81
C LEU A 495 -22.97 -24.11 35.15
N GLY A 496 -23.11 -22.98 35.86
CA GLY A 496 -23.72 -22.93 37.19
C GLY A 496 -25.20 -23.34 37.20
N ILE A 497 -26.04 -22.69 36.40
CA ILE A 497 -27.49 -23.00 36.33
C ILE A 497 -27.73 -24.46 35.90
N PRO A 498 -27.13 -24.99 34.81
CA PRO A 498 -27.28 -26.41 34.46
C PRO A 498 -26.81 -27.37 35.55
N ALA A 499 -25.68 -27.10 36.22
CA ALA A 499 -25.21 -27.94 37.32
C ALA A 499 -26.19 -27.96 38.50
N ILE A 500 -26.73 -26.81 38.90
CA ILE A 500 -27.74 -26.70 39.96
C ILE A 500 -29.03 -27.45 39.57
N VAL A 501 -29.48 -27.35 38.32
CA VAL A 501 -30.66 -28.07 37.82
C VAL A 501 -30.42 -29.59 37.82
N ILE A 502 -29.26 -30.06 37.34
CA ILE A 502 -28.90 -31.49 37.33
C ILE A 502 -28.83 -32.05 38.76
N ILE A 503 -28.21 -31.32 39.70
CA ILE A 503 -28.13 -31.71 41.11
C ILE A 503 -29.53 -31.71 41.76
N GLY A 504 -30.35 -30.69 41.48
CA GLY A 504 -31.72 -30.55 42.00
C GLY A 504 -32.72 -31.57 41.45
N ILE A 505 -32.50 -32.09 40.23
CA ILE A 505 -33.24 -33.24 39.69
C ILE A 505 -32.75 -34.53 40.35
N LYS A 506 -31.43 -34.68 40.55
CA LYS A 506 -30.81 -35.86 41.17
C LYS A 506 -31.13 -36.02 42.66
N SER A 507 -31.46 -34.94 43.37
CA SER A 507 -31.90 -34.94 44.78
C SER A 507 -33.42 -35.01 44.97
N ARG A 508 -34.20 -35.14 43.89
CA ARG A 508 -35.64 -35.39 43.89
C ARG A 508 -36.00 -36.83 43.46
N LYS A 509 -35.02 -37.72 43.44
CA LYS A 509 -35.15 -39.18 43.36
C LYS A 509 -34.53 -39.82 44.59
#